data_AF-F9RQ92-F1
#
_entry.id   AF-F9RQ92-F1
#
_cell.length_a   1.000
_cell.length_b   1.000
_cell.length_c   1.000
_cell.angle_alpha   90.00
_cell.angle_beta   90.00
_cell.angle_gamma   90.00
#
_symmetry.space_group_name_H-M   'P 1'
#
loop_
_entity.id
_entity.type
_entity.pdbx_description
1 polymer ?
#
loop_
_entity_poly.entity_id
_entity_poly.type
_entity_poly.pdbx_seq_one_letter_code
_entity_poly.pdbx_strand_id
1 'polypeptide(L)'
;MGGGITYTLTKPYFKERARIALLAEQLDRKDSAREWRYAYRFEFPNNPKVADWNTENLEVPQILFTVANSEDKTKLSYWALNVNGGEPQLLIPEGQLPPPPALGKGARDSASYMSRSPNGRYMVLPLSIGVVLYDLATQEITKLNDEKFTWNAEYLWAADSSQVIVKNSDLLVLVKLPSKEILDFFEVNDPDIEEIYYSPRDYNIVFNRAENRIYLQESGHGLTCIVDATTFKVIERKQYLPTRYQCNVEASKFGDSYMCDGHGDGRVFSSQAPNNKIATYSPSEHIVSLNGGDVWYTNQYYHGLIRRLAQATPESPTLKMSYHYLGYQNGERVYISPKSFAFSRYVIEHADSEKWRDFLYPLPSHEDLKKAFDTLYD
;
A
#
# COMPACT_ATOMS: atom_id res chain seq x y z
N MET A 1 22.53 -31.75 11.22
CA MET A 1 22.45 -31.15 9.87
C MET A 1 20.98 -31.10 9.48
N GLY A 2 20.30 -29.97 9.74
CA GLY A 2 18.87 -29.81 9.47
C GLY A 2 18.67 -29.21 8.09
N GLY A 3 18.20 -30.01 7.13
CA GLY A 3 17.87 -29.57 5.78
C GLY A 3 16.61 -28.72 5.80
N GLY A 4 16.77 -27.40 5.79
CA GLY A 4 15.67 -26.46 5.59
C GLY A 4 15.10 -26.65 4.19
N ILE A 5 13.84 -27.08 4.10
CA ILE A 5 13.15 -27.24 2.82
C ILE A 5 13.07 -25.85 2.17
N THR A 6 13.78 -25.71 1.05
CA THR A 6 13.81 -24.49 0.23
C THR A 6 12.71 -24.62 -0.81
N TYR A 7 11.63 -23.85 -0.65
CA TYR A 7 10.49 -23.85 -1.56
C TYR A 7 10.69 -22.77 -2.62
N THR A 8 11.09 -23.16 -3.83
CA THR A 8 11.24 -22.22 -4.94
C THR A 8 10.26 -22.53 -6.09
N LEU A 9 9.45 -21.52 -6.41
CA LEU A 9 8.75 -21.20 -7.67
C LEU A 9 7.66 -22.14 -8.24
N THR A 10 6.40 -21.70 -8.13
CA THR A 10 5.41 -21.36 -9.19
C THR A 10 4.01 -21.54 -8.60
N LYS A 11 3.22 -20.46 -8.51
CA LYS A 11 1.87 -20.52 -7.95
C LYS A 11 0.96 -21.39 -8.83
N PRO A 12 0.21 -22.34 -8.21
CA PRO A 12 -1.22 -22.16 -7.91
C PRO A 12 -1.61 -22.94 -6.64
N TYR A 13 -1.18 -22.44 -5.48
CA TYR A 13 -1.23 -23.12 -4.17
C TYR A 13 -0.54 -24.50 -4.20
N PHE A 14 0.78 -24.48 -3.96
CA PHE A 14 1.71 -25.60 -3.79
C PHE A 14 1.09 -26.97 -3.43
N LYS A 15 1.65 -28.09 -3.95
CA LYS A 15 1.22 -29.48 -3.65
C LYS A 15 0.68 -29.62 -2.22
N GLU A 16 -0.57 -30.07 -2.07
CA GLU A 16 -1.31 -30.20 -0.81
C GLU A 16 -0.42 -30.61 0.37
N ARG A 17 0.41 -31.63 0.18
CA ARG A 17 1.37 -32.13 1.17
C ARG A 17 2.19 -31.04 1.86
N ALA A 18 2.78 -30.07 1.15
CA ALA A 18 3.59 -29.06 1.83
C ALA A 18 2.77 -27.91 2.40
N ARG A 19 1.57 -27.65 1.87
CA ARG A 19 0.60 -26.78 2.55
C ARG A 19 0.27 -27.36 3.92
N ILE A 20 -0.09 -28.65 3.98
CA ILE A 20 -0.43 -29.34 5.23
C ILE A 20 0.77 -29.33 6.18
N ALA A 21 1.98 -29.66 5.69
CA ALA A 21 3.19 -29.62 6.52
C ALA A 21 3.48 -28.22 7.11
N LEU A 22 3.30 -27.15 6.33
CA LEU A 22 3.47 -25.78 6.81
C LEU A 22 2.44 -25.41 7.89
N LEU A 23 1.19 -25.87 7.75
CA LEU A 23 0.15 -25.64 8.75
C LEU A 23 0.44 -26.43 10.03
N ALA A 24 0.88 -27.69 9.90
CA ALA A 24 1.27 -28.52 11.04
C ALA A 24 2.42 -27.88 11.83
N GLU A 25 3.49 -27.42 11.15
CA GLU A 25 4.60 -26.70 11.79
C GLU A 25 4.14 -25.44 12.55
N GLN A 26 3.13 -24.74 12.04
CA GLN A 26 2.60 -23.55 12.71
C GLN A 26 1.67 -23.90 13.88
N LEU A 27 0.89 -24.98 13.79
CA LEU A 27 0.05 -25.48 14.88
C LEU A 27 0.89 -26.01 16.04
N ASP A 28 1.96 -26.74 15.76
CA ASP A 28 2.90 -27.22 16.80
C ASP A 28 3.50 -26.07 17.64
N ARG A 29 3.59 -24.88 17.04
CA ARG A 29 4.14 -23.67 17.67
C ARG A 29 3.09 -22.76 18.31
N LYS A 30 1.79 -23.06 18.20
CA LYS A 30 0.72 -22.14 18.63
C LYS A 30 -0.56 -22.87 19.07
N ASP A 31 -1.18 -22.34 20.11
CA ASP A 31 -2.48 -22.84 20.62
C ASP A 31 -3.71 -22.34 19.83
N SER A 32 -3.56 -21.72 18.64
CA SER A 32 -4.69 -21.11 17.94
C SER A 32 -4.67 -21.27 16.43
N ALA A 33 -5.77 -21.84 15.91
CA ALA A 33 -6.08 -21.91 14.49
C ALA A 33 -6.69 -20.61 13.90
N ARG A 34 -6.71 -19.51 14.67
CA ARG A 34 -7.31 -18.23 14.24
C ARG A 34 -6.31 -17.29 13.57
N GLU A 35 -5.00 -17.51 13.73
CA GLU A 35 -3.97 -16.61 13.22
C GLU A 35 -2.83 -17.32 12.48
N TRP A 36 -2.69 -16.99 11.19
CA TRP A 36 -1.75 -17.65 10.29
C TRP A 36 -0.72 -16.70 9.69
N ARG A 37 0.43 -17.24 9.33
CA ARG A 37 1.48 -16.53 8.60
C ARG A 37 1.85 -17.31 7.35
N TYR A 38 2.02 -16.59 6.24
CA TYR A 38 2.54 -17.14 5.00
C TYR A 38 3.70 -16.27 4.49
N ALA A 39 4.77 -16.91 4.04
CA ALA A 39 5.93 -16.22 3.50
C ALA A 39 6.10 -16.57 2.02
N TYR A 40 5.90 -15.58 1.16
CA TYR A 40 6.32 -15.63 -0.23
C TYR A 40 7.85 -15.52 -0.29
N ARG A 41 8.50 -16.52 -0.86
CA ARG A 41 9.94 -16.51 -1.11
C ARG A 41 10.18 -16.30 -2.60
N PHE A 42 11.04 -15.36 -2.96
CA PHE A 42 11.38 -15.06 -4.34
C PHE A 42 12.88 -14.80 -4.48
N GLU A 43 13.42 -15.12 -5.66
CA GLU A 43 14.82 -14.88 -6.00
C GLU A 43 14.93 -13.62 -6.85
N PHE A 44 15.90 -12.75 -6.54
CA PHE A 44 16.27 -11.65 -7.40
C PHE A 44 16.96 -12.20 -8.67
N PRO A 45 16.66 -11.66 -9.86
CA PRO A 45 17.41 -12.01 -11.06
C PRO A 45 18.89 -11.62 -10.89
N ASN A 46 19.83 -12.47 -11.35
CA ASN A 46 21.27 -12.21 -11.19
C ASN A 46 21.74 -10.96 -11.95
N ASN A 47 21.13 -10.66 -13.10
CA ASN A 47 21.42 -9.49 -13.94
C ASN A 47 20.10 -8.81 -14.31
N PRO A 48 19.45 -8.14 -13.34
CA PRO A 48 18.13 -7.58 -13.57
C PRO A 48 18.23 -6.44 -14.58
N LYS A 49 17.37 -6.50 -15.60
CA LYS A 49 17.14 -5.36 -16.49
C LYS A 49 16.02 -4.50 -15.92
N VAL A 50 16.08 -3.20 -16.19
CA VAL A 50 14.96 -2.31 -15.90
C VAL A 50 13.74 -2.82 -16.66
N ALA A 51 12.65 -3.06 -15.93
CA ALA A 51 11.40 -3.53 -16.48
C ALA A 51 10.81 -2.48 -17.42
N ASP A 52 10.05 -2.95 -18.43
CA ASP A 52 9.20 -2.05 -19.19
C ASP A 52 8.21 -1.38 -18.23
N TRP A 53 7.98 -0.09 -18.45
CA TRP A 53 7.03 0.65 -17.65
C TRP A 53 5.59 0.24 -17.95
N ASN A 54 5.27 -0.32 -19.12
CA ASN A 54 3.89 -0.63 -19.50
C ASN A 54 3.27 -1.72 -18.60
N THR A 55 2.46 -1.28 -17.64
CA THR A 55 1.74 -2.17 -16.70
C THR A 55 0.22 -2.09 -16.80
N GLU A 56 -0.34 -1.42 -17.82
CA GLU A 56 -1.79 -1.15 -17.88
C GLU A 56 -2.65 -2.41 -17.79
N ASN A 57 -2.15 -3.52 -18.34
CA ASN A 57 -2.82 -4.83 -18.40
C ASN A 57 -2.44 -5.77 -17.24
N LEU A 58 -1.63 -5.33 -16.28
CA LEU A 58 -1.28 -6.19 -15.16
C LEU A 58 -2.54 -6.45 -14.31
N GLU A 59 -2.91 -7.71 -14.12
CA GLU A 59 -4.16 -8.06 -13.42
C GLU A 59 -4.03 -8.13 -11.90
N VAL A 60 -2.81 -8.03 -11.39
CA VAL A 60 -2.48 -8.18 -9.97
C VAL A 60 -1.90 -6.89 -9.39
N PRO A 61 -2.29 -6.50 -8.16
CA PRO A 61 -1.58 -5.44 -7.46
C PRO A 61 -0.10 -5.77 -7.30
N GLN A 62 0.75 -4.75 -7.34
CA GLN A 62 2.18 -4.89 -7.04
C GLN A 62 2.51 -4.30 -5.67
N ILE A 63 3.46 -4.92 -4.98
CA ILE A 63 4.17 -4.29 -3.87
C ILE A 63 5.38 -3.56 -4.43
N LEU A 64 5.67 -2.39 -3.89
CA LEU A 64 6.86 -1.59 -4.21
C LEU A 64 7.79 -1.58 -3.00
N PHE A 65 9.09 -1.70 -3.23
CA PHE A 65 10.11 -1.69 -2.17
C PHE A 65 11.48 -1.28 -2.71
N THR A 66 12.40 -0.98 -1.81
CA THR A 66 13.81 -0.75 -2.13
C THR A 66 14.69 -1.85 -1.57
N VAL A 67 15.86 -1.99 -2.18
CA VAL A 67 16.97 -2.84 -1.70
C VAL A 67 18.20 -1.96 -1.60
N ALA A 68 18.80 -1.91 -0.41
CA ALA A 68 20.04 -1.19 -0.17
C ALA A 68 21.24 -2.01 -0.62
N ASN A 69 22.22 -1.34 -1.24
CA ASN A 69 23.50 -1.96 -1.55
C ASN A 69 24.21 -2.43 -0.26
N SER A 70 24.88 -3.57 -0.34
CA SER A 70 25.58 -4.16 0.81
C SER A 70 26.82 -3.38 1.25
N GLU A 71 27.51 -2.72 0.31
CA GLU A 71 28.72 -1.93 0.54
C GLU A 71 28.40 -0.47 0.88
N ASP A 72 27.44 0.14 0.18
CA ASP A 72 27.01 1.52 0.37
C ASP A 72 25.50 1.62 0.55
N LYS A 73 25.06 1.60 1.81
CA LYS A 73 23.62 1.66 2.18
C LYS A 73 22.90 2.93 1.73
N THR A 74 23.61 3.96 1.25
CA THR A 74 23.00 5.16 0.67
C THR A 74 22.54 4.97 -0.77
N LYS A 75 23.06 3.94 -1.44
CA LYS A 75 22.64 3.55 -2.78
C LYS A 75 21.55 2.51 -2.70
N LEU A 76 20.39 2.85 -3.25
CA LEU A 76 19.23 1.96 -3.30
C LEU A 76 18.88 1.61 -4.74
N SER A 77 18.36 0.40 -4.92
CA SER A 77 17.59 0.01 -6.10
C SER A 77 16.11 -0.07 -5.74
N TYR A 78 15.23 0.20 -6.71
CA TYR A 78 13.77 0.24 -6.53
C TYR A 78 13.13 -0.88 -7.33
N TRP A 79 12.20 -1.59 -6.69
CA TRP A 79 11.65 -2.84 -7.21
C TRP A 79 10.13 -2.88 -7.09
N ALA A 80 9.53 -3.62 -8.00
CA ALA A 80 8.18 -4.12 -7.90
C ALA A 80 8.18 -5.65 -7.79
N LEU A 81 7.17 -6.18 -7.12
CA LEU A 81 6.85 -7.61 -7.10
C LEU A 81 5.34 -7.73 -7.12
N ASN A 82 4.78 -8.70 -7.81
CA ASN A 82 3.34 -8.93 -7.69
C ASN A 82 3.02 -9.24 -6.21
N VAL A 83 1.85 -8.81 -5.71
CA VAL A 83 1.39 -9.07 -4.32
C VAL A 83 1.34 -10.57 -3.99
N ASN A 84 1.47 -11.35 -5.04
CA ASN A 84 1.35 -12.76 -5.08
C ASN A 84 2.76 -13.42 -4.86
N GLY A 85 3.84 -12.63 -4.82
CA GLY A 85 5.22 -13.07 -4.61
C GLY A 85 5.98 -13.44 -5.89
N GLY A 86 5.35 -13.33 -7.06
CA GLY A 86 5.97 -13.59 -8.36
C GLY A 86 6.48 -12.33 -9.05
N GLU A 87 7.31 -12.55 -10.07
CA GLU A 87 7.79 -11.54 -11.03
C GLU A 87 8.49 -10.33 -10.38
N PRO A 88 9.65 -10.52 -9.73
CA PRO A 88 10.45 -9.39 -9.27
C PRO A 88 10.94 -8.56 -10.46
N GLN A 89 10.65 -7.27 -10.43
CA GLN A 89 10.94 -6.31 -11.49
C GLN A 89 11.81 -5.17 -10.94
N LEU A 90 12.97 -4.94 -11.55
CA LEU A 90 13.78 -3.77 -11.26
C LEU A 90 13.14 -2.56 -11.94
N LEU A 91 12.81 -1.52 -11.17
CA LEU A 91 12.25 -0.27 -11.68
C LEU A 91 13.33 0.79 -11.86
N ILE A 92 14.20 0.93 -10.86
CA ILE A 92 15.27 1.93 -10.86
C ILE A 92 16.56 1.26 -10.37
N PRO A 93 17.61 1.23 -11.22
CA PRO A 93 18.93 0.75 -10.86
C PRO A 93 19.50 1.39 -9.61
N GLU A 94 20.44 0.67 -9.00
CA GLU A 94 21.14 1.12 -7.81
C GLU A 94 21.85 2.48 -8.01
N GLY A 95 21.68 3.38 -7.04
CA GLY A 95 22.46 4.61 -6.95
C GLY A 95 22.07 5.69 -7.96
N GLN A 96 21.01 5.47 -8.74
CA GLN A 96 20.52 6.44 -9.71
C GLN A 96 19.78 7.62 -9.06
N LEU A 97 19.15 7.39 -7.90
CA LEU A 97 18.42 8.42 -7.17
C LEU A 97 19.13 8.78 -5.86
N PRO A 98 18.99 10.04 -5.40
CA PRO A 98 19.36 10.43 -4.05
C PRO A 98 18.69 9.51 -3.01
N PRO A 99 19.33 9.28 -1.85
CA PRO A 99 18.76 8.45 -0.81
C PRO A 99 17.44 9.02 -0.29
N PRO A 100 16.51 8.19 0.21
CA PRO A 100 15.37 8.66 0.97
C PRO A 100 15.79 9.35 2.28
N PRO A 101 14.94 10.22 2.84
CA PRO A 101 15.15 10.76 4.18
C PRO A 101 15.22 9.65 5.24
N ALA A 102 16.08 9.82 6.25
CA ALA A 102 16.17 8.95 7.43
C ALA A 102 16.59 7.48 7.20
N LEU A 103 17.42 7.19 6.19
CA LEU A 103 18.06 5.88 6.02
C LEU A 103 18.71 5.37 7.32
N GLY A 104 18.41 4.12 7.69
CA GLY A 104 19.16 3.36 8.70
C GLY A 104 18.88 3.64 10.18
N LYS A 105 17.85 4.43 10.53
CA LYS A 105 17.55 4.78 11.94
C LYS A 105 16.42 3.97 12.61
N GLY A 106 16.19 2.71 12.24
CA GLY A 106 15.09 1.91 12.82
C GLY A 106 13.71 2.60 12.75
N ALA A 107 13.61 3.62 11.91
CA ALA A 107 12.54 4.60 11.81
C ALA A 107 11.94 4.44 10.43
N ARG A 108 10.60 4.47 10.38
CA ARG A 108 9.72 4.53 9.20
C ARG A 108 10.50 4.74 7.91
N ASP A 109 10.70 3.68 7.13
CA ASP A 109 11.36 3.81 5.84
C ASP A 109 10.43 4.57 4.89
N SER A 110 10.90 5.67 4.28
CA SER A 110 10.03 6.45 3.39
C SER A 110 9.62 5.65 2.14
N ALA A 111 10.25 4.51 1.87
CA ALA A 111 9.82 3.58 0.83
C ALA A 111 8.36 3.11 0.98
N SER A 112 7.76 3.13 2.18
CA SER A 112 6.32 2.85 2.33
C SER A 112 5.40 3.91 1.72
N TYR A 113 5.96 5.05 1.30
CA TYR A 113 5.22 6.16 0.70
C TYR A 113 5.58 6.35 -0.78
N MET A 114 6.22 5.40 -1.47
CA MET A 114 6.30 5.53 -2.93
C MET A 114 4.98 5.19 -3.62
N SER A 115 4.76 5.70 -4.82
CA SER A 115 3.62 5.32 -5.64
C SER A 115 4.03 5.24 -7.10
N ARG A 116 3.38 4.37 -7.88
CA ARG A 116 3.63 4.20 -9.31
C ARG A 116 2.32 4.41 -10.07
N SER A 117 2.40 5.07 -11.22
CA SER A 117 1.24 5.34 -12.07
C SER A 117 0.61 4.05 -12.61
N PRO A 118 -0.69 4.06 -12.96
CA PRO A 118 -1.38 2.88 -13.49
C PRO A 118 -0.80 2.31 -14.79
N ASN A 119 -0.27 3.18 -15.65
CA ASN A 119 0.47 2.77 -16.85
C ASN A 119 1.92 2.38 -16.58
N GLY A 120 2.36 2.54 -15.33
CA GLY A 120 3.66 2.18 -14.80
C GLY A 120 4.82 3.08 -15.21
N ARG A 121 4.59 4.17 -15.96
CA ARG A 121 5.62 5.12 -16.44
C ARG A 121 6.18 6.03 -15.35
N TYR A 122 5.35 6.50 -14.45
CA TYR A 122 5.73 7.52 -13.48
C TYR A 122 5.78 6.94 -12.08
N MET A 123 6.67 7.47 -11.26
CA MET A 123 6.71 7.19 -9.83
C MET A 123 6.70 8.49 -9.03
N VAL A 124 5.96 8.54 -7.94
CA VAL A 124 6.12 9.58 -6.93
C VAL A 124 6.96 9.02 -5.79
N LEU A 125 8.07 9.68 -5.46
CA LEU A 125 9.11 9.18 -4.57
C LEU A 125 9.48 10.21 -3.50
N PRO A 126 9.52 9.82 -2.21
CA PRO A 126 10.09 10.64 -1.15
C PRO A 126 11.61 10.48 -1.10
N LEU A 127 12.35 11.51 -1.47
CA LEU A 127 13.81 11.55 -1.52
C LEU A 127 14.37 12.58 -0.52
N SER A 128 15.68 12.56 -0.28
CA SER A 128 16.37 13.55 0.56
C SER A 128 16.24 14.99 0.04
N ILE A 129 15.87 15.13 -1.24
CA ILE A 129 15.67 16.40 -1.94
C ILE A 129 14.21 16.86 -2.02
N GLY A 130 13.29 16.16 -1.31
CA GLY A 130 11.86 16.41 -1.35
C GLY A 130 11.07 15.26 -1.97
N VAL A 131 9.78 15.49 -2.18
CA VAL A 131 8.91 14.59 -2.95
C VAL A 131 9.09 14.92 -4.43
N VAL A 132 9.33 13.89 -5.23
CA VAL A 132 9.55 14.05 -6.67
C VAL A 132 8.62 13.17 -7.48
N LEU A 133 8.27 13.64 -8.66
CA LEU A 133 7.78 12.80 -9.75
C LEU A 133 9.00 12.37 -10.58
N TYR A 134 9.15 11.06 -10.75
CA TYR A 134 10.19 10.44 -11.56
C TYR A 134 9.55 9.80 -12.81
N ASP A 135 10.05 10.13 -13.99
CA ASP A 135 9.65 9.50 -15.25
C ASP A 135 10.60 8.33 -15.56
N LEU A 136 10.13 7.09 -15.46
CA LEU A 136 10.96 5.90 -15.71
C LEU A 136 11.48 5.83 -17.15
N ALA A 137 10.77 6.44 -18.11
CA ALA A 137 11.16 6.40 -19.52
C ALA A 137 12.30 7.36 -19.82
N THR A 138 12.27 8.58 -19.25
CA THR A 138 13.25 9.65 -19.51
C THR A 138 14.29 9.80 -18.40
N GLN A 139 14.06 9.16 -17.24
CA GLN A 139 14.87 9.28 -16.02
C GLN A 139 14.88 10.71 -15.44
N GLU A 140 13.92 11.54 -15.85
CA GLU A 140 13.83 12.92 -15.41
C GLU A 140 13.17 13.00 -14.02
N ILE A 141 13.73 13.86 -13.16
CA ILE A 141 13.20 14.20 -11.85
C ILE A 141 12.49 15.54 -11.94
N THR A 142 11.20 15.58 -11.60
CA THR A 142 10.45 16.80 -11.38
C THR A 142 10.19 16.94 -9.89
N LYS A 143 10.72 18.00 -9.27
CA LYS A 143 10.45 18.29 -7.85
C LYS A 143 9.02 18.77 -7.69
N LEU A 144 8.32 18.22 -6.69
CA LEU A 144 6.96 18.63 -6.36
C LEU A 144 6.92 19.58 -5.18
N ASN A 145 7.97 19.59 -4.36
CA ASN A 145 8.18 20.58 -3.31
C ASN A 145 9.69 20.83 -3.10
N ASP A 146 10.03 21.95 -2.47
CA ASP A 146 11.40 22.29 -2.07
C ASP A 146 11.73 21.90 -0.62
N GLU A 147 10.71 21.50 0.15
CA GLU A 147 10.85 21.16 1.56
C GLU A 147 11.24 19.70 1.80
N LYS A 148 11.87 19.45 2.96
CA LYS A 148 12.19 18.09 3.39
C LYS A 148 10.91 17.27 3.50
N PHE A 149 10.95 16.05 2.97
CA PHE A 149 9.84 15.11 3.13
C PHE A 149 9.46 14.95 4.61
N THR A 150 8.18 15.11 4.83
CA THR A 150 7.45 14.92 6.07
C THR A 150 6.54 13.70 5.90
N TRP A 151 6.31 12.95 6.97
CA TRP A 151 5.61 11.66 6.91
C TRP A 151 4.14 11.82 6.45
N ASN A 152 3.49 10.74 5.98
CA ASN A 152 2.06 10.69 5.57
C ASN A 152 1.75 11.27 4.19
N ALA A 153 2.53 10.88 3.19
CA ALA A 153 2.21 11.16 1.81
C ALA A 153 1.19 10.17 1.24
N GLU A 154 0.23 10.72 0.48
CA GLU A 154 -0.85 9.99 -0.14
C GLU A 154 -1.02 10.46 -1.60
N TYR A 155 -1.50 9.55 -2.45
CA TYR A 155 -1.53 9.77 -3.89
C TYR A 155 -2.84 9.27 -4.50
N LEU A 156 -3.43 10.07 -5.39
CA LEU A 156 -4.55 9.66 -6.22
C LEU A 156 -4.19 9.80 -7.69
N TRP A 157 -3.87 8.68 -8.32
CA TRP A 157 -3.66 8.60 -9.77
C TRP A 157 -4.99 8.55 -10.51
N ALA A 158 -5.08 9.29 -11.61
CA ALA A 158 -6.11 9.01 -12.61
C ALA A 158 -5.85 7.64 -13.26
N ALA A 159 -6.91 6.89 -13.56
CA ALA A 159 -6.81 5.52 -14.09
C ALA A 159 -6.04 5.45 -15.42
N ASP A 160 -6.13 6.51 -16.23
CA ASP A 160 -5.42 6.66 -17.50
C ASP A 160 -3.99 7.23 -17.34
N SER A 161 -3.53 7.46 -16.10
CA SER A 161 -2.24 8.08 -15.78
C SER A 161 -2.03 9.49 -16.37
N SER A 162 -3.11 10.19 -16.72
CA SER A 162 -3.04 11.57 -17.23
C SER A 162 -2.68 12.60 -16.15
N GLN A 163 -2.82 12.23 -14.88
CA GLN A 163 -2.51 13.09 -13.75
C GLN A 163 -2.37 12.33 -12.43
N VAL A 164 -1.79 13.00 -11.45
CA VAL A 164 -1.76 12.54 -10.05
C VAL A 164 -1.99 13.70 -9.11
N ILE A 165 -2.83 13.48 -8.10
CA ILE A 165 -2.91 14.36 -6.94
C ILE A 165 -1.94 13.83 -5.90
N VAL A 166 -1.08 14.72 -5.41
CA VAL A 166 -0.06 14.41 -4.42
C VAL A 166 -0.37 15.21 -3.16
N LYS A 167 -0.64 14.49 -2.08
CA LYS A 167 -0.73 15.05 -0.73
C LYS A 167 0.54 14.73 0.03
N ASN A 168 1.14 15.75 0.63
CA ASN A 168 2.15 15.63 1.67
C ASN A 168 1.79 16.63 2.79
N SER A 169 2.59 16.69 3.85
CA SER A 169 2.28 17.52 5.03
C SER A 169 2.08 19.00 4.76
N ASP A 170 2.72 19.53 3.73
CA ASP A 170 2.69 20.96 3.37
C ASP A 170 2.36 21.12 1.87
N LEU A 171 1.83 20.08 1.24
CA LEU A 171 1.61 20.01 -0.20
C LEU A 171 0.27 19.37 -0.51
N LEU A 172 -0.55 20.04 -1.29
CA LEU A 172 -1.67 19.41 -2.00
C LEU A 172 -1.67 19.95 -3.43
N VAL A 173 -1.12 19.16 -4.34
CA VAL A 173 -0.95 19.56 -5.74
C VAL A 173 -1.56 18.56 -6.69
N LEU A 174 -2.02 19.07 -7.83
CA LEU A 174 -2.30 18.27 -9.01
C LEU A 174 -1.12 18.37 -9.97
N VAL A 175 -0.62 17.22 -10.43
CA VAL A 175 0.41 17.15 -11.47
C VAL A 175 -0.23 16.62 -12.75
N LYS A 176 -0.25 17.42 -13.81
CA LYS A 176 -0.72 17.01 -15.14
C LYS A 176 0.38 16.30 -15.93
N LEU A 177 0.04 15.26 -16.68
CA LEU A 177 0.97 14.45 -17.46
C LEU A 177 0.52 14.40 -18.93
N PRO A 178 1.47 14.42 -19.89
CA PRO A 178 2.92 14.40 -19.71
C PRO A 178 3.56 15.78 -19.47
N SER A 179 2.79 16.87 -19.42
CA SER A 179 3.31 18.25 -19.34
C SER A 179 4.12 18.55 -18.08
N LYS A 180 3.88 17.80 -17.00
CA LYS A 180 4.45 18.01 -15.65
C LYS A 180 4.10 19.39 -15.08
N GLU A 181 3.01 19.98 -15.56
CA GLU A 181 2.42 21.17 -14.95
C GLU A 181 1.93 20.82 -13.55
N ILE A 182 2.34 21.63 -12.58
CA ILE A 182 1.99 21.48 -11.15
C ILE A 182 1.03 22.61 -10.82
N LEU A 183 -0.14 22.26 -10.30
CA LEU A 183 -1.15 23.21 -9.86
C LEU A 183 -1.32 23.08 -8.35
N ASP A 184 -1.09 24.17 -7.62
CA ASP A 184 -1.35 24.23 -6.19
C ASP A 184 -2.86 24.32 -5.92
N PHE A 185 -3.32 23.64 -4.87
CA PHE A 185 -4.74 23.60 -4.53
C PHE A 185 -5.34 25.00 -4.32
N PHE A 186 -4.61 25.91 -3.65
CA PHE A 186 -5.10 27.26 -3.39
C PHE A 186 -4.97 28.21 -4.59
N GLU A 187 -4.13 27.87 -5.57
CA GLU A 187 -4.07 28.61 -6.83
C GLU A 187 -5.28 28.28 -7.72
N VAL A 188 -5.81 27.06 -7.62
CA VAL A 188 -6.97 26.58 -8.40
C VAL A 188 -8.31 26.95 -7.76
N ASN A 189 -8.34 27.13 -6.45
CA ASN A 189 -9.56 27.28 -5.65
C ASN A 189 -9.65 28.65 -4.96
N ASP A 190 -10.86 28.97 -4.49
CA ASP A 190 -11.21 30.27 -3.90
C ASP A 190 -10.36 30.58 -2.64
N PRO A 191 -9.77 31.79 -2.51
CA PRO A 191 -9.07 32.22 -1.29
C PRO A 191 -9.94 32.20 -0.02
N ASP A 192 -11.28 32.18 -0.14
CA ASP A 192 -12.21 32.10 0.99
C ASP A 192 -12.34 30.68 1.59
N ILE A 193 -11.55 29.70 1.12
CA ILE A 193 -11.37 28.43 1.84
C ILE A 193 -10.62 28.72 3.14
N GLU A 194 -11.33 28.67 4.28
CA GLU A 194 -10.71 28.71 5.60
C GLU A 194 -9.60 27.65 5.67
N GLU A 195 -8.42 28.07 6.15
CA GLU A 195 -7.16 27.33 6.18
C GLU A 195 -7.39 25.80 6.24
N ILE A 196 -7.20 25.10 5.11
CA ILE A 196 -7.07 23.64 5.13
C ILE A 196 -5.79 23.40 5.90
N TYR A 197 -5.92 22.98 7.16
CA TYR A 197 -4.75 22.77 8.01
C TYR A 197 -4.03 21.50 7.54
N TYR A 198 -3.04 21.70 6.67
CA TYR A 198 -2.04 20.68 6.33
C TYR A 198 -1.06 20.60 7.51
N SER A 199 -1.44 19.87 8.56
CA SER A 199 -0.44 19.49 9.54
C SER A 199 0.30 18.25 9.03
N PRO A 200 1.62 18.15 9.27
CA PRO A 200 2.36 16.90 9.10
C PRO A 200 1.83 15.70 9.89
N ARG A 201 0.89 15.94 10.80
CA ARG A 201 0.24 14.91 11.63
C ARG A 201 -1.24 14.74 11.34
N ASP A 202 -1.82 15.54 10.45
CA ASP A 202 -3.26 15.59 10.29
C ASP A 202 -3.67 14.81 9.05
N TYR A 203 -4.27 13.65 9.33
CA TYR A 203 -4.96 12.83 8.34
C TYR A 203 -6.36 13.43 8.14
N ASN A 204 -6.52 14.28 7.13
CA ASN A 204 -7.75 15.06 6.89
C ASN A 204 -8.27 14.90 5.45
N ILE A 205 -7.74 13.92 4.72
CA ILE A 205 -8.02 13.71 3.30
C ILE A 205 -8.51 12.28 3.08
N VAL A 206 -9.58 12.12 2.31
CA VAL A 206 -10.02 10.83 1.79
C VAL A 206 -10.06 10.90 0.29
N PHE A 207 -9.31 10.01 -0.35
CA PHE A 207 -9.46 9.75 -1.77
C PHE A 207 -10.59 8.74 -1.98
N ASN A 208 -11.64 9.15 -2.69
CA ASN A 208 -12.68 8.24 -3.16
C ASN A 208 -12.50 8.04 -4.66
N ARG A 209 -11.91 6.90 -5.00
CA ARG A 209 -11.62 6.56 -6.39
C ARG A 209 -12.88 6.21 -7.18
N ALA A 210 -13.89 5.62 -6.53
CA ALA A 210 -15.14 5.22 -7.18
C ALA A 210 -15.94 6.43 -7.67
N GLU A 211 -15.95 7.52 -6.90
CA GLU A 211 -16.60 8.78 -7.29
C GLU A 211 -15.64 9.75 -7.99
N ASN A 212 -14.35 9.42 -8.07
CA ASN A 212 -13.28 10.30 -8.52
C ASN A 212 -13.29 11.66 -7.76
N ARG A 213 -13.39 11.58 -6.44
CA ARG A 213 -13.52 12.71 -5.52
C ARG A 213 -12.47 12.69 -4.41
N ILE A 214 -12.18 13.87 -3.90
CA ILE A 214 -11.38 14.07 -2.69
C ILE A 214 -12.28 14.71 -1.64
N TYR A 215 -12.27 14.16 -0.43
CA TYR A 215 -12.91 14.77 0.73
C TYR A 215 -11.83 15.38 1.61
N LEU A 216 -11.85 16.69 1.76
CA LEU A 216 -10.90 17.46 2.56
C LEU A 216 -11.64 18.06 3.75
N GLN A 217 -11.10 17.87 4.94
CA GLN A 217 -11.65 18.49 6.14
C GLN A 217 -11.09 19.90 6.37
N GLU A 218 -11.97 20.90 6.49
CA GLU A 218 -11.62 22.28 6.84
C GLU A 218 -11.28 22.40 8.34
N SER A 219 -10.31 23.24 8.68
CA SER A 219 -9.92 23.46 10.08
C SER A 219 -10.81 24.51 10.74
N GLY A 220 -11.51 24.16 11.81
CA GLY A 220 -12.29 25.12 12.61
C GLY A 220 -13.75 24.74 12.82
N HIS A 221 -14.48 24.34 11.76
CA HIS A 221 -15.94 24.20 11.84
C HIS A 221 -16.55 22.91 11.24
N GLY A 222 -15.74 21.98 10.74
CA GLY A 222 -16.15 20.59 10.55
C GLY A 222 -16.83 20.24 9.22
N LEU A 223 -17.00 21.19 8.29
CA LEU A 223 -17.42 20.87 6.94
C LEU A 223 -16.29 20.19 6.16
N THR A 224 -16.71 19.41 5.16
CA THR A 224 -15.84 18.71 4.23
C THR A 224 -15.95 19.36 2.86
N CYS A 225 -14.83 19.85 2.32
CA CYS A 225 -14.75 20.22 0.91
C CYS A 225 -14.75 18.94 0.08
N ILE A 226 -15.63 18.90 -0.90
CA ILE A 226 -15.66 17.85 -1.91
C ILE A 226 -15.01 18.43 -3.15
N VAL A 227 -13.89 17.84 -3.53
CA VAL A 227 -13.10 18.25 -4.69
C VAL A 227 -13.31 17.24 -5.80
N ASP A 228 -13.60 17.72 -7.00
CA ASP A 228 -13.54 16.90 -8.21
C ASP A 228 -12.07 16.61 -8.55
N ALA A 229 -11.68 15.34 -8.57
CA ALA A 229 -10.27 14.98 -8.76
C ALA A 229 -9.74 15.31 -10.18
N THR A 230 -10.62 15.45 -11.18
CA THR A 230 -10.23 15.75 -12.58
C THR A 230 -9.81 17.20 -12.74
N THR A 231 -10.65 18.10 -12.23
CA THR A 231 -10.51 19.55 -12.32
C THR A 231 -9.73 20.14 -11.14
N PHE A 232 -9.63 19.37 -10.06
CA PHE A 232 -9.03 19.77 -8.78
C PHE A 232 -9.73 20.98 -8.14
N LYS A 233 -11.02 21.15 -8.46
CA LYS A 233 -11.87 22.22 -7.96
C LYS A 233 -12.83 21.74 -6.88
N VAL A 234 -13.06 22.56 -5.87
CA VAL A 234 -14.13 22.38 -4.89
C VAL A 234 -15.47 22.50 -5.61
N ILE A 235 -16.28 21.46 -5.53
CA ILE A 235 -17.62 21.40 -6.15
C ILE A 235 -18.75 21.49 -5.12
N GLU A 236 -18.49 21.15 -3.87
CA GLU A 236 -19.49 21.16 -2.79
C GLU A 236 -18.80 21.29 -1.43
N ARG A 237 -19.48 21.90 -0.45
CA ARG A 237 -19.12 21.86 0.97
C ARG A 237 -20.29 21.30 1.77
N LYS A 238 -20.07 20.21 2.52
CA LYS A 238 -21.08 19.63 3.41
C LYS A 238 -20.45 18.87 4.56
N GLN A 239 -21.23 18.56 5.60
CA GLN A 239 -20.78 17.65 6.64
C GLN A 239 -20.69 16.23 6.05
N TYR A 240 -19.48 15.67 5.96
CA TYR A 240 -19.25 14.34 5.41
C TYR A 240 -18.29 13.53 6.27
N LEU A 241 -17.08 14.06 6.53
CA LEU A 241 -16.12 13.44 7.43
C LEU A 241 -16.41 13.83 8.90
N PRO A 242 -16.12 12.95 9.88
CA PRO A 242 -16.13 13.31 11.30
C PRO A 242 -15.13 14.43 11.57
N THR A 243 -15.34 15.25 12.61
CA THR A 243 -14.41 16.36 12.89
C THR A 243 -13.02 15.86 13.29
N ARG A 244 -11.95 16.63 13.03
CA ARG A 244 -10.57 16.25 13.40
C ARG A 244 -10.41 15.88 14.88
N TYR A 245 -11.21 16.51 15.75
CA TYR A 245 -11.21 16.23 17.19
C TYR A 245 -11.86 14.87 17.54
N GLN A 246 -12.62 14.27 16.62
CA GLN A 246 -13.28 12.98 16.76
C GLN A 246 -12.52 11.84 16.05
N CYS A 247 -11.76 12.17 15.00
CA CYS A 247 -11.17 11.19 14.09
C CYS A 247 -10.07 11.85 13.25
N ASN A 248 -8.86 11.30 13.27
CA ASN A 248 -7.89 11.58 12.21
C ASN A 248 -8.14 10.57 11.08
N VAL A 249 -8.57 11.06 9.94
CA VAL A 249 -9.04 10.26 8.81
C VAL A 249 -7.89 9.82 7.91
N GLU A 250 -7.50 8.55 7.98
CA GLU A 250 -6.48 7.95 7.10
C GLU A 250 -7.13 7.21 5.93
N ALA A 251 -6.82 7.61 4.70
CA ALA A 251 -7.36 6.99 3.50
C ALA A 251 -6.71 5.64 3.19
N SER A 252 -7.51 4.69 2.69
CA SER A 252 -7.00 3.46 2.09
C SER A 252 -6.20 3.72 0.81
N LYS A 253 -5.23 2.84 0.50
CA LYS A 253 -4.48 2.89 -0.76
C LYS A 253 -5.35 2.67 -2.01
N PHE A 254 -6.43 1.89 -1.89
CA PHE A 254 -7.42 1.71 -2.96
C PHE A 254 -8.42 2.88 -3.08
N GLY A 255 -8.58 3.70 -2.05
CA GLY A 255 -9.57 4.78 -2.01
C GLY A 255 -11.01 4.27 -1.88
N ASP A 256 -11.18 3.04 -1.40
CA ASP A 256 -12.47 2.38 -1.12
C ASP A 256 -12.93 2.58 0.34
N SER A 257 -12.03 3.10 1.18
CA SER A 257 -12.25 3.27 2.61
C SER A 257 -11.39 4.33 3.28
N TYR A 258 -11.72 4.61 4.54
CA TYR A 258 -10.84 5.31 5.46
C TYR A 258 -10.93 4.77 6.90
N MET A 259 -9.89 5.00 7.68
CA MET A 259 -9.82 4.70 9.12
C MET A 259 -9.84 5.98 9.93
N CYS A 260 -10.39 5.90 11.13
CA CYS A 260 -10.10 6.87 12.18
C CYS A 260 -8.90 6.43 13.02
N ASP A 261 -7.72 6.97 12.71
CA ASP A 261 -6.50 6.84 13.52
C ASP A 261 -6.55 7.80 14.73
N GLY A 262 -5.83 7.47 15.81
CA GLY A 262 -5.78 8.24 17.05
C GLY A 262 -7.01 8.09 17.96
N HIS A 263 -7.65 9.21 18.33
CA HIS A 263 -8.81 9.28 19.25
C HIS A 263 -10.09 8.58 18.73
N GLY A 264 -10.05 7.97 17.54
CA GLY A 264 -11.20 7.39 16.85
C GLY A 264 -11.37 5.87 16.97
N ASP A 265 -10.66 5.22 17.89
CA ASP A 265 -10.75 3.79 18.24
C ASP A 265 -10.48 2.79 17.10
N GLY A 266 -9.88 3.23 15.97
CA GLY A 266 -9.63 2.38 14.80
C GLY A 266 -10.90 1.96 14.05
N ARG A 267 -11.95 2.78 14.13
CA ARG A 267 -13.18 2.59 13.34
C ARG A 267 -12.89 2.78 11.86
N VAL A 268 -13.45 1.90 11.04
CA VAL A 268 -13.28 1.90 9.58
C VAL A 268 -14.62 2.17 8.92
N PHE A 269 -14.59 2.96 7.86
CA PHE A 269 -15.75 3.42 7.11
C PHE A 269 -15.53 3.19 5.61
N SER A 270 -16.60 2.93 4.86
CA SER A 270 -16.54 2.90 3.41
C SER A 270 -16.44 4.33 2.85
N SER A 271 -15.62 4.55 1.83
CA SER A 271 -15.55 5.86 1.16
C SER A 271 -16.83 6.19 0.38
N GLN A 272 -17.69 5.21 0.08
CA GLN A 272 -19.00 5.42 -0.54
C GLN A 272 -20.11 5.69 0.49
N ALA A 273 -19.89 5.28 1.75
CA ALA A 273 -20.84 5.43 2.84
C ALA A 273 -20.09 5.86 4.13
N PRO A 274 -19.61 7.12 4.18
CA PRO A 274 -18.64 7.59 5.18
C PRO A 274 -19.19 7.58 6.61
N ASN A 275 -20.51 7.66 6.77
CA ASN A 275 -21.13 7.68 8.10
C ASN A 275 -21.42 6.27 8.63
N ASN A 276 -21.28 5.24 7.78
CA ASN A 276 -21.58 3.87 8.15
C ASN A 276 -20.30 3.16 8.56
N LYS A 277 -20.12 3.04 9.89
CA LYS A 277 -19.05 2.21 10.44
C LYS A 277 -19.27 0.77 10.00
N ILE A 278 -18.25 0.19 9.37
CA ILE A 278 -18.29 -1.20 8.93
C ILE A 278 -17.53 -2.12 9.89
N ALA A 279 -16.52 -1.60 10.61
CA ALA A 279 -15.69 -2.39 11.52
C ALA A 279 -14.84 -1.51 12.46
N THR A 280 -14.10 -2.15 13.38
CA THR A 280 -13.21 -1.52 14.37
C THR A 280 -11.95 -2.36 14.54
N TYR A 281 -10.76 -1.74 14.51
CA TYR A 281 -9.46 -2.44 14.51
C TYR A 281 -8.36 -1.71 15.28
N SER A 282 -7.14 -2.28 15.29
CA SER A 282 -5.99 -1.65 15.94
C SER A 282 -5.49 -0.44 15.15
N PRO A 283 -5.27 0.72 15.80
CA PRO A 283 -4.79 1.94 15.13
C PRO A 283 -3.33 1.88 14.68
N SER A 284 -2.60 0.78 14.93
CA SER A 284 -1.20 0.64 14.52
C SER A 284 -0.99 0.16 13.08
N GLU A 285 -2.07 0.02 12.31
CA GLU A 285 -2.12 -0.59 10.98
C GLU A 285 -2.63 0.43 9.94
N HIS A 286 -1.97 0.55 8.79
CA HIS A 286 -2.38 1.41 7.67
C HIS A 286 -3.30 0.65 6.72
N ILE A 287 -4.45 1.22 6.37
CA ILE A 287 -5.42 0.51 5.53
C ILE A 287 -4.97 0.49 4.07
N VAL A 288 -5.05 -0.69 3.46
CA VAL A 288 -4.84 -0.91 2.04
C VAL A 288 -6.18 -0.92 1.30
N SER A 289 -7.14 -1.73 1.74
CA SER A 289 -8.45 -1.92 1.08
C SER A 289 -9.51 -2.55 2.00
N LEU A 290 -10.79 -2.36 1.64
CA LEU A 290 -11.94 -3.08 2.16
C LEU A 290 -12.53 -4.04 1.11
N ASN A 291 -12.77 -5.29 1.49
CA ASN A 291 -13.27 -6.32 0.59
C ASN A 291 -14.26 -7.23 1.33
N GLY A 292 -15.53 -7.28 0.95
CA GLY A 292 -16.44 -8.38 1.35
C GLY A 292 -16.56 -8.67 2.86
N GLY A 293 -16.26 -7.69 3.73
CA GLY A 293 -16.18 -7.85 5.19
C GLY A 293 -14.77 -8.11 5.75
N ASP A 294 -13.79 -8.35 4.88
CA ASP A 294 -12.36 -8.35 5.17
C ASP A 294 -11.78 -6.94 5.10
N VAL A 295 -10.79 -6.70 5.94
CA VAL A 295 -9.98 -5.49 5.85
C VAL A 295 -8.51 -5.84 5.72
N TRP A 296 -7.86 -5.10 4.85
CA TRP A 296 -6.48 -5.33 4.45
C TRP A 296 -5.61 -4.19 4.90
N TYR A 297 -4.47 -4.53 5.49
CA TYR A 297 -3.57 -3.57 6.10
C TYR A 297 -2.12 -3.84 5.73
N THR A 298 -1.33 -2.77 5.81
CA THR A 298 0.11 -2.84 6.03
C THR A 298 0.41 -2.23 7.40
N ASN A 299 1.60 -2.43 7.94
CA ASN A 299 2.02 -1.78 9.18
C ASN A 299 3.32 -1.02 8.89
N GLN A 300 3.41 0.21 9.39
CA GLN A 300 4.60 1.08 9.30
C GLN A 300 5.93 0.42 9.70
N TYR A 301 5.89 -0.62 10.53
CA TYR A 301 7.07 -1.32 11.06
C TYR A 301 7.38 -2.66 10.39
N TYR A 302 6.49 -3.19 9.53
CA TYR A 302 6.65 -4.56 9.01
C TYR A 302 6.47 -4.66 7.50
N HIS A 303 7.38 -5.44 6.90
CA HIS A 303 7.34 -5.94 5.53
C HIS A 303 6.21 -6.96 5.35
N GLY A 304 4.95 -6.60 5.63
CA GLY A 304 3.79 -7.51 5.63
C GLY A 304 2.56 -6.93 4.95
N LEU A 305 1.72 -7.79 4.38
CA LEU A 305 0.31 -7.49 4.11
C LEU A 305 -0.52 -8.32 5.09
N ILE A 306 -1.55 -7.75 5.70
CA ILE A 306 -2.37 -8.42 6.71
C ILE A 306 -3.82 -8.41 6.24
N ARG A 307 -4.46 -9.58 6.24
CA ARG A 307 -5.91 -9.75 6.08
C ARG A 307 -6.52 -9.99 7.46
N ARG A 308 -7.53 -9.20 7.83
CA ARG A 308 -8.33 -9.43 9.04
C ARG A 308 -9.79 -9.61 8.68
N LEU A 309 -10.43 -10.54 9.37
CA LEU A 309 -11.85 -10.82 9.26
C LEU A 309 -12.52 -10.46 10.58
N ALA A 310 -13.70 -9.85 10.53
CA ALA A 310 -14.47 -9.52 11.74
C ALA A 310 -14.95 -10.79 12.47
N GLN A 311 -15.26 -11.84 11.72
CA GLN A 311 -15.71 -13.14 12.22
C GLN A 311 -15.18 -14.28 11.34
N ALA A 312 -15.21 -15.50 11.88
CA ALA A 312 -14.88 -16.69 11.12
C ALA A 312 -15.89 -16.91 9.98
N THR A 313 -15.44 -17.62 8.94
CA THR A 313 -16.29 -18.06 7.83
C THR A 313 -16.74 -19.50 8.07
N PRO A 314 -17.82 -19.98 7.44
CA PRO A 314 -18.19 -21.40 7.49
C PRO A 314 -17.06 -22.34 7.04
N GLU A 315 -16.17 -21.87 6.16
CA GLU A 315 -15.09 -22.66 5.57
C GLU A 315 -13.77 -22.58 6.36
N SER A 316 -13.55 -21.55 7.18
CA SER A 316 -12.31 -21.30 7.89
C SER A 316 -12.51 -20.60 9.25
N PRO A 317 -11.85 -21.09 10.33
CA PRO A 317 -11.84 -20.44 11.64
C PRO A 317 -10.88 -19.23 11.71
N THR A 318 -10.21 -18.89 10.62
CA THR A 318 -9.19 -17.83 10.57
C THR A 318 -9.80 -16.45 10.76
N LEU A 319 -9.20 -15.64 11.64
CA LEU A 319 -9.53 -14.23 11.82
C LEU A 319 -8.40 -13.30 11.33
N LYS A 320 -7.18 -13.83 11.20
CA LYS A 320 -6.02 -13.06 10.75
C LYS A 320 -5.06 -13.91 9.91
N MET A 321 -4.65 -13.36 8.78
CA MET A 321 -3.59 -13.92 7.93
C MET A 321 -2.54 -12.85 7.63
N SER A 322 -1.26 -13.14 7.91
CA SER A 322 -0.14 -12.24 7.60
C SER A 322 0.72 -12.80 6.47
N TYR A 323 0.87 -12.02 5.40
CA TYR A 323 1.68 -12.32 4.23
C TYR A 323 3.01 -11.56 4.27
N HIS A 324 4.10 -12.30 4.31
CA HIS A 324 5.47 -11.76 4.28
C HIS A 324 6.08 -12.01 2.91
N TYR A 325 6.95 -11.11 2.42
CA TYR A 325 7.77 -11.38 1.22
C TYR A 325 9.23 -11.38 1.64
N LEU A 326 9.93 -12.44 1.26
CA LEU A 326 11.32 -12.71 1.60
C LEU A 326 12.08 -12.83 0.29
N GLY A 327 12.90 -11.83 0.00
CA GLY A 327 13.78 -11.81 -1.17
C GLY A 327 15.09 -12.52 -0.89
N TYR A 328 15.58 -13.25 -1.88
CA TYR A 328 16.84 -13.97 -1.83
C TYR A 328 17.72 -13.63 -3.04
N GLN A 329 19.02 -13.59 -2.82
CA GLN A 329 20.00 -13.44 -3.88
C GLN A 329 21.14 -14.43 -3.61
N ASN A 330 21.42 -15.32 -4.56
CA ASN A 330 22.40 -16.39 -4.41
C ASN A 330 22.15 -17.27 -3.16
N GLY A 331 20.88 -17.49 -2.80
CA GLY A 331 20.47 -18.26 -1.63
C GLY A 331 20.58 -17.53 -0.29
N GLU A 332 21.10 -16.30 -0.26
CA GLU A 332 21.15 -15.46 0.93
C GLU A 332 19.95 -14.53 1.00
N ARG A 333 19.44 -14.31 2.22
CA ARG A 333 18.29 -13.43 2.44
C ARG A 333 18.71 -11.97 2.28
N VAL A 334 18.04 -11.26 1.39
CA VAL A 334 18.22 -9.82 1.17
C VAL A 334 17.19 -9.03 1.98
N TYR A 335 17.64 -7.95 2.61
CA TYR A 335 16.74 -7.01 3.28
C TYR A 335 16.03 -6.15 2.23
N ILE A 336 14.69 -6.20 2.24
CA ILE A 336 13.83 -5.31 1.45
C ILE A 336 13.21 -4.27 2.39
N SER A 337 12.96 -3.05 1.92
CA SER A 337 12.27 -2.02 2.72
C SER A 337 10.84 -2.41 3.12
N PRO A 338 10.20 -1.68 4.05
CA PRO A 338 8.75 -1.56 4.12
C PRO A 338 8.12 -1.30 2.74
N LYS A 339 6.89 -1.78 2.57
CA LYS A 339 6.24 -1.86 1.26
C LYS A 339 5.29 -0.70 1.04
N SER A 340 5.26 -0.23 -0.19
CA SER A 340 4.11 0.48 -0.75
C SER A 340 3.39 -0.40 -1.78
N PHE A 341 2.36 0.15 -2.43
CA PHE A 341 1.54 -0.55 -3.40
C PHE A 341 1.41 0.25 -4.70
N ALA A 342 1.30 -0.48 -5.80
CA ALA A 342 0.95 0.03 -7.12
C ALA A 342 -0.23 -0.75 -7.70
N PHE A 343 -1.08 -0.02 -8.42
CA PHE A 343 -2.29 -0.55 -9.03
C PHE A 343 -2.29 -0.13 -10.49
N SER A 344 -2.32 -1.10 -11.40
CA SER A 344 -2.47 -0.86 -12.83
C SER A 344 -3.84 -0.28 -13.16
N ARG A 345 -4.01 0.17 -14.41
CA ARG A 345 -5.33 0.58 -14.91
C ARG A 345 -6.33 -0.56 -14.82
N TYR A 346 -5.96 -1.76 -15.28
CA TYR A 346 -6.81 -2.93 -15.18
C TYR A 346 -7.22 -3.20 -13.73
N VAL A 347 -6.28 -3.17 -12.78
CA VAL A 347 -6.59 -3.34 -11.36
C VAL A 347 -7.54 -2.25 -10.89
N ILE A 348 -7.34 -0.98 -11.23
CA ILE A 348 -8.26 0.09 -10.79
C ILE A 348 -9.67 -0.09 -11.36
N GLU A 349 -9.80 -0.43 -12.64
CA GLU A 349 -11.10 -0.53 -13.33
C GLU A 349 -11.85 -1.85 -13.05
N HIS A 350 -11.12 -2.95 -12.82
CA HIS A 350 -11.67 -4.30 -12.70
C HIS A 350 -11.52 -4.91 -11.31
N ALA A 351 -10.74 -4.30 -10.41
CA ALA A 351 -10.69 -4.73 -9.01
C ALA A 351 -11.96 -4.28 -8.30
N ASP A 352 -13.01 -5.04 -8.56
CA ASP A 352 -13.83 -5.54 -7.48
C ASP A 352 -12.91 -5.88 -6.32
N SER A 353 -13.03 -5.14 -5.22
CA SER A 353 -12.17 -5.32 -4.07
C SER A 353 -12.23 -6.76 -3.58
N GLU A 354 -13.27 -7.53 -3.95
CA GLU A 354 -13.43 -8.96 -3.72
C GLU A 354 -12.40 -9.89 -4.38
N LYS A 355 -11.89 -9.55 -5.57
CA LYS A 355 -11.13 -10.51 -6.41
C LYS A 355 -9.65 -10.59 -6.11
N TRP A 356 -9.04 -9.53 -5.58
CA TRP A 356 -7.58 -9.53 -5.42
C TRP A 356 -7.07 -10.49 -4.33
N ARG A 357 -7.95 -10.91 -3.41
CA ARG A 357 -7.67 -11.99 -2.44
C ARG A 357 -7.34 -13.32 -3.12
N ASP A 358 -7.84 -13.54 -4.33
CA ASP A 358 -7.67 -14.79 -5.08
C ASP A 358 -6.24 -14.94 -5.63
N PHE A 359 -5.47 -13.84 -5.66
CA PHE A 359 -4.05 -13.88 -5.98
C PHE A 359 -3.19 -14.29 -4.79
N LEU A 360 -3.73 -14.27 -3.57
CA LEU A 360 -3.00 -14.54 -2.34
C LEU A 360 -3.24 -15.95 -1.82
N TYR A 361 -2.28 -16.48 -1.08
CA TYR A 361 -2.40 -17.75 -0.37
C TYR A 361 -3.71 -17.78 0.45
N PRO A 362 -4.55 -18.83 0.33
CA PRO A 362 -5.90 -18.78 0.84
C PRO A 362 -5.90 -18.97 2.35
N LEU A 363 -7.04 -18.71 2.98
CA LEU A 363 -7.21 -19.03 4.39
C LEU A 363 -7.20 -20.55 4.56
N PRO A 364 -6.55 -21.10 5.61
CA PRO A 364 -6.61 -22.54 5.90
C PRO A 364 -8.06 -22.98 6.14
N SER A 365 -8.52 -23.99 5.41
CA SER A 365 -9.87 -24.53 5.59
C SER A 365 -9.95 -25.44 6.82
N HIS A 366 -11.16 -25.71 7.31
CA HIS A 366 -11.36 -26.72 8.36
C HIS A 366 -10.74 -28.10 8.00
N GLU A 367 -10.80 -28.49 6.72
CA GLU A 367 -10.21 -29.73 6.23
C GLU A 367 -8.67 -29.70 6.26
N ASP A 368 -8.06 -28.60 5.83
CA ASP A 368 -6.61 -28.43 5.88
C ASP A 368 -6.09 -28.51 7.32
N LEU A 369 -6.80 -27.88 8.25
CA LEU A 369 -6.44 -27.88 9.66
C LEU A 369 -6.55 -29.27 10.29
N LYS A 370 -7.57 -30.04 9.92
CA LYS A 370 -7.71 -31.42 10.36
C LYS A 370 -6.53 -32.26 9.89
N LYS A 371 -6.21 -32.24 8.59
CA LYS A 371 -5.07 -32.97 8.02
C LYS A 371 -3.74 -32.58 8.67
N ALA A 372 -3.57 -31.28 8.93
CA ALA A 372 -2.37 -30.76 9.59
C ALA A 372 -2.25 -31.25 11.04
N PHE A 373 -3.37 -31.28 11.77
CA PHE A 373 -3.42 -31.83 13.12
C PHE A 373 -3.11 -33.33 13.12
N ASP A 374 -3.73 -34.11 12.23
CA ASP A 374 -3.48 -35.56 12.11
C ASP A 374 -1.97 -35.84 11.85
N THR A 375 -1.31 -35.01 11.03
CA THR A 375 0.14 -35.12 10.75
C THR A 375 1.04 -34.89 11.98
N LEU A 376 0.56 -34.23 13.04
CA LEU A 376 1.34 -33.99 14.26
C LEU A 376 1.30 -35.16 15.25
N TYR A 377 0.28 -36.02 15.16
CA TYR A 377 0.02 -37.09 16.13
C TYR A 377 0.05 -38.50 15.53
N ASP A 378 0.29 -38.62 14.22
CA ASP A 378 0.76 -39.83 13.53
C ASP A 378 2.29 -39.96 13.64
#